data_AF-A0A2R6QWR7-F1
#
_entry.id   AF-A0A2R6QWR7-F1
#
_cell.length_a   1.000
_cell.length_b   1.000
_cell.length_c   1.000
_cell.angle_alpha   90.00
_cell.angle_beta   90.00
_cell.angle_gamma   90.00
#
_symmetry.space_group_name_H-M   'P 1'
#
loop_
_entity.id
_entity.type
_entity.pdbx_description
1 polymer ?
#
loop_
_entity_poly.entity_id
_entity_poly.type
_entity_poly.pdbx_seq_one_letter_code
_entity_poly.pdbx_strand_id
1 'polypeptide(L)'
;MIGLLGGKFGEVNPNGVKFYNNIIDNLLLKGIQPFVTIAHHDFPQELEDRYGSWLSPLMQEEFAYYANTCFRNFGDREPFGNCSTGNSDTEPLIVMHNLLLAHAKAAKLHHEHFQQKYGGFIGIVASAHMYRPLTDDVHDREAATRVLAFNVAWVFDPLVYGGYPPEMQHFLGNELPTFSPKEKEYIRGSIDFIAVNHYSTLYTKDCIYSSCILGGDRPIRGFAYTTGQDQNGVPIGEPTGMPVFFVVPEGMEEIIDYLKKRYLNKPMFVLENDAPPED
;
A
#
# COMPACT_ATOMS: atom_id res chain seq x y z
N MET A 1 -8.93 -2.71 15.92
CA MET A 1 -8.00 -3.83 16.19
C MET A 1 -8.40 -4.55 17.49
N ILE A 2 -8.18 -5.87 17.63
CA ILE A 2 -8.26 -6.52 18.96
C ILE A 2 -7.07 -6.00 19.78
N GLY A 3 -7.34 -5.19 20.81
CA GLY A 3 -6.30 -4.53 21.59
C GLY A 3 -5.45 -5.51 22.39
N LEU A 4 -4.20 -5.67 22.00
CA LEU A 4 -3.13 -6.23 22.82
C LEU A 4 -2.50 -5.10 23.64
N LEU A 5 -2.89 -4.96 24.91
CA LEU A 5 -2.35 -3.94 25.81
C LEU A 5 -0.94 -4.35 26.25
N GLY A 6 0.09 -3.83 25.57
CA GLY A 6 1.49 -4.29 25.70
C GLY A 6 1.97 -5.23 24.59
N GLY A 7 1.35 -5.22 23.41
CA GLY A 7 1.82 -5.96 22.23
C GLY A 7 1.94 -7.47 22.44
N LYS A 8 3.05 -8.09 22.00
CA LYS A 8 3.31 -9.54 22.15
C LYS A 8 3.44 -10.04 23.61
N PHE A 9 3.57 -9.13 24.58
CA PHE A 9 3.62 -9.44 26.01
C PHE A 9 2.34 -9.03 26.75
N GLY A 10 1.39 -8.41 26.04
CA GLY A 10 0.14 -7.91 26.57
C GLY A 10 -0.95 -8.97 26.70
N GLU A 11 -1.90 -8.73 27.61
CA GLU A 11 -3.12 -9.52 27.65
C GLU A 11 -4.06 -9.14 26.49
N VAL A 12 -4.73 -10.16 25.93
CA VAL A 12 -5.77 -9.97 24.91
C VAL A 12 -6.98 -9.32 25.57
N ASN A 13 -7.33 -8.09 25.19
CA ASN A 13 -8.50 -7.40 25.73
C ASN A 13 -9.81 -8.18 25.44
N PRO A 14 -10.46 -8.78 26.46
CA PRO A 14 -11.62 -9.65 26.24
C PRO A 14 -12.87 -8.87 25.80
N ASN A 15 -12.95 -7.58 26.14
CA ASN A 15 -14.04 -6.71 25.66
C ASN A 15 -13.85 -6.39 24.17
N GLY A 16 -12.61 -6.23 23.70
CA GLY A 16 -12.28 -6.09 22.28
C GLY A 16 -12.67 -7.34 21.48
N VAL A 17 -12.29 -8.53 21.96
CA VAL A 17 -12.71 -9.81 21.34
C VAL A 17 -14.23 -9.93 21.32
N LYS A 18 -14.91 -9.66 22.44
CA LYS A 18 -16.38 -9.72 22.53
C LYS A 18 -17.07 -8.73 21.59
N PHE A 19 -16.53 -7.53 21.40
CA PHE A 19 -17.04 -6.53 20.47
C PHE A 19 -16.97 -7.02 19.02
N TYR A 20 -15.82 -7.54 18.57
CA TYR A 20 -15.69 -8.05 17.21
C TYR A 20 -16.50 -9.34 16.97
N ASN A 21 -16.56 -10.26 17.94
CA ASN A 21 -17.43 -11.43 17.86
C ASN A 21 -18.90 -11.00 17.72
N ASN A 22 -19.39 -10.08 18.56
CA ASN A 22 -20.77 -9.57 18.47
C ASN A 22 -21.08 -8.99 17.07
N ILE A 23 -20.13 -8.27 16.45
CA ILE A 23 -20.32 -7.72 15.09
C ILE A 23 -20.37 -8.85 14.05
N ILE A 24 -19.39 -9.76 14.07
CA ILE A 24 -19.32 -10.89 13.14
C ILE A 24 -20.57 -11.77 13.23
N ASP A 25 -20.98 -12.13 14.45
CA ASP A 25 -22.19 -12.92 14.71
C ASP A 25 -23.45 -12.22 14.18
N ASN A 26 -23.58 -10.89 14.39
CA ASN A 26 -24.73 -10.14 13.87
C ASN A 26 -24.72 -9.99 12.34
N LEU A 27 -23.56 -9.87 11.69
CA LEU A 27 -23.45 -9.86 10.23
C LEU A 27 -23.87 -11.22 9.65
N LEU A 28 -23.34 -12.32 10.20
CA LEU A 28 -23.67 -13.68 9.79
C LEU A 28 -25.16 -14.01 10.03
N LEU A 29 -25.75 -13.57 11.16
CA LEU A 29 -27.19 -13.67 11.44
C LEU A 29 -28.08 -12.86 10.46
N LYS A 30 -27.50 -11.95 9.68
CA LYS A 30 -28.16 -11.23 8.58
C LYS A 30 -27.81 -11.77 7.19
N GLY A 31 -27.03 -12.86 7.11
CA GLY A 31 -26.55 -13.42 5.84
C GLY A 31 -25.46 -12.59 5.16
N ILE A 32 -24.85 -11.63 5.88
CA ILE A 32 -23.77 -10.79 5.37
C ILE A 32 -22.44 -11.49 5.65
N GLN A 33 -21.70 -11.84 4.59
CA GLN A 33 -20.35 -12.39 4.70
C GLN A 33 -19.38 -11.29 5.13
N PRO A 34 -18.75 -11.37 6.32
CA PRO A 34 -17.72 -10.40 6.72
C PRO A 34 -16.45 -10.57 5.86
N PHE A 35 -15.94 -9.44 5.37
CA PHE A 35 -14.55 -9.25 4.96
C PHE A 35 -13.89 -8.36 6.02
N VAL A 36 -12.72 -8.74 6.52
CA VAL A 36 -12.11 -8.10 7.71
C VAL A 36 -10.67 -7.70 7.42
N THR A 37 -10.43 -6.39 7.33
CA THR A 37 -9.08 -5.84 7.26
C THR A 37 -8.42 -5.90 8.64
N ILE A 38 -7.28 -6.59 8.74
CA ILE A 38 -6.60 -6.86 10.03
C ILE A 38 -5.85 -5.61 10.55
N ALA A 39 -5.31 -4.79 9.64
CA ALA A 39 -4.72 -3.49 9.90
C ALA A 39 -4.99 -2.55 8.72
N HIS A 40 -5.45 -1.32 8.97
CA HIS A 40 -5.78 -0.29 7.97
C HIS A 40 -5.25 1.04 8.49
N HIS A 41 -3.95 1.27 8.29
CA HIS A 41 -3.13 2.40 8.81
C HIS A 41 -3.05 2.56 10.35
N ASP A 42 -4.08 2.14 11.10
CA ASP A 42 -4.06 1.94 12.55
C ASP A 42 -2.98 0.91 12.95
N PHE A 43 -1.86 1.39 13.47
CA PHE A 43 -1.07 0.66 14.46
C PHE A 43 -1.38 1.24 15.85
N PRO A 44 -1.33 0.45 16.94
CA PRO A 44 -1.43 1.00 18.28
C PRO A 44 -0.46 2.18 18.42
N GLN A 45 -0.93 3.28 19.01
CA GLN A 45 -0.10 4.46 19.31
C GLN A 45 1.00 4.17 20.35
N GLU A 46 1.04 2.93 20.86
CA GLU A 46 2.11 2.33 21.65
C GLU A 46 3.04 1.43 20.79
N LEU A 47 3.02 1.49 19.43
CA LEU A 47 3.95 0.74 18.56
C LEU A 47 5.13 1.44 17.85
N GLU A 48 5.22 2.74 17.52
CA GLU A 48 6.35 3.39 16.79
C GLU A 48 7.64 3.79 17.58
N ASP A 49 7.71 3.83 18.90
CA ASP A 49 7.73 2.67 19.75
C ASP A 49 8.96 2.81 20.68
N ARG A 50 9.28 1.84 21.57
CA ARG A 50 10.56 1.82 22.33
C ARG A 50 11.80 1.69 21.41
N TYR A 51 11.62 1.75 20.07
CA TYR A 51 12.56 1.20 19.09
C TYR A 51 12.54 1.80 17.65
N GLY A 52 11.60 2.66 17.22
CA GLY A 52 11.69 3.48 15.98
C GLY A 52 11.03 2.96 14.68
N SER A 53 9.71 3.17 14.53
CA SER A 53 8.78 2.78 13.44
C SER A 53 9.01 1.44 12.70
N TRP A 54 8.38 1.22 11.55
CA TRP A 54 8.60 0.05 10.67
C TRP A 54 10.05 -0.09 10.15
N LEU A 55 10.96 0.76 10.62
CA LEU A 55 12.41 0.76 10.40
C LEU A 55 13.18 -0.13 11.40
N SER A 56 12.52 -0.68 12.43
CA SER A 56 13.16 -1.49 13.49
C SER A 56 12.43 -2.82 13.75
N PRO A 57 13.14 -3.88 14.18
CA PRO A 57 12.55 -5.22 14.36
C PRO A 57 11.89 -5.46 15.73
N LEU A 58 12.15 -4.62 16.73
CA LEU A 58 11.60 -4.77 18.08
C LEU A 58 10.18 -4.17 18.21
N MET A 59 9.67 -3.56 17.15
CA MET A 59 9.23 -2.18 17.25
C MET A 59 7.75 -2.05 17.65
N GLN A 60 7.49 -1.93 18.97
CA GLN A 60 6.15 -2.19 19.58
C GLN A 60 5.78 -1.55 20.97
N GLU A 61 6.49 -0.57 21.60
CA GLU A 61 6.26 -0.25 23.07
C GLU A 61 6.25 1.19 23.83
N GLU A 62 6.90 2.33 23.45
CA GLU A 62 6.74 3.80 23.84
C GLU A 62 7.45 4.78 22.76
N PHE A 63 7.06 5.66 21.76
CA PHE A 63 5.98 6.40 20.96
C PHE A 63 4.59 6.85 21.44
N ALA A 64 3.91 6.09 22.28
CA ALA A 64 3.10 6.69 23.33
C ALA A 64 3.97 7.65 24.18
N TYR A 65 5.30 7.52 24.08
CA TYR A 65 6.34 8.41 24.59
C TYR A 65 6.85 9.47 23.59
N TYR A 66 7.32 9.08 22.39
CA TYR A 66 7.80 10.01 21.34
C TYR A 66 6.71 10.98 20.84
N ALA A 67 5.52 10.52 20.42
CA ALA A 67 4.44 11.44 19.99
C ALA A 67 3.92 12.31 21.14
N ASN A 68 3.78 11.76 22.34
CA ASN A 68 3.45 12.56 23.55
C ASN A 68 4.49 13.66 23.82
N THR A 69 5.77 13.36 23.57
CA THR A 69 6.85 14.36 23.62
C THR A 69 6.70 15.39 22.49
N CYS A 70 6.31 15.00 21.28
CA CYS A 70 6.04 15.92 20.18
C CYS A 70 4.83 16.83 20.45
N PHE A 71 3.67 16.27 20.82
CA PHE A 71 2.44 17.02 21.11
C PHE A 71 2.65 18.03 22.23
N ARG A 72 3.41 17.67 23.28
CA ARG A 72 3.74 18.58 24.40
C ARG A 72 4.65 19.77 24.05
N ASN A 73 5.37 19.74 22.92
CA ASN A 73 6.34 20.77 22.57
C ASN A 73 6.04 21.50 21.25
N PHE A 74 5.24 20.89 20.35
CA PHE A 74 5.05 21.37 18.97
C PHE A 74 3.59 21.32 18.47
N GLY A 75 2.62 21.04 19.35
CA GLY A 75 1.20 20.84 18.99
C GLY A 75 0.41 22.11 18.61
N ASP A 76 1.08 23.23 18.33
CA ASP A 76 0.48 24.55 18.11
C ASP A 76 0.50 25.02 16.63
N ARG A 77 0.93 24.20 15.66
CA ARG A 77 1.31 24.64 14.30
C ARG A 77 0.84 23.74 13.15
N GLU A 78 0.66 24.37 12.00
CA GLU A 78 0.15 23.78 10.75
C GLU A 78 1.14 22.82 10.04
N PRO A 79 0.67 22.00 9.08
CA PRO A 79 1.31 20.72 8.75
C PRO A 79 2.65 20.80 8.00
N PHE A 80 3.67 20.21 8.64
CA PHE A 80 4.88 19.58 8.08
C PHE A 80 5.71 20.37 7.05
N GLY A 81 6.74 21.05 7.58
CA GLY A 81 7.78 21.74 6.81
C GLY A 81 8.99 20.89 6.41
N ASN A 82 10.07 21.57 6.05
CA ASN A 82 11.26 21.00 5.41
C ASN A 82 12.10 20.12 6.37
N CYS A 83 12.02 18.80 6.22
CA CYS A 83 12.75 17.84 7.07
C CYS A 83 14.22 17.67 6.61
N SER A 84 15.18 17.83 7.51
CA SER A 84 16.62 17.78 7.23
C SER A 84 17.28 16.42 7.53
N THR A 85 16.48 15.39 7.87
CA THR A 85 16.96 14.06 8.25
C THR A 85 16.06 12.96 7.69
N GLY A 86 16.64 11.80 7.38
CA GLY A 86 15.98 10.66 6.75
C GLY A 86 16.12 10.66 5.22
N ASN A 87 15.97 9.49 4.61
CA ASN A 87 16.06 9.30 3.16
C ASN A 87 14.76 8.70 2.61
N SER A 88 13.90 9.58 2.08
CA SER A 88 12.61 9.21 1.49
C SER A 88 12.71 8.53 0.11
N ASP A 89 13.91 8.24 -0.41
CA ASP A 89 14.09 7.31 -1.53
C ASP A 89 14.42 5.87 -1.10
N THR A 90 14.85 5.62 0.15
CA THR A 90 15.27 4.29 0.61
C THR A 90 14.50 3.77 1.82
N GLU A 91 14.10 4.62 2.76
CA GLU A 91 13.28 4.23 3.91
C GLU A 91 11.92 3.60 3.51
N PRO A 92 11.19 4.11 2.50
CA PRO A 92 9.97 3.44 2.01
C PRO A 92 10.23 2.05 1.43
N LEU A 93 11.43 1.79 0.87
CA LEU A 93 11.82 0.47 0.39
C LEU A 93 11.94 -0.54 1.53
N ILE A 94 12.53 -0.12 2.65
CA ILE A 94 12.67 -0.92 3.89
C ILE A 94 11.30 -1.16 4.52
N VAL A 95 10.46 -0.12 4.63
CA VAL A 95 9.10 -0.24 5.21
C VAL A 95 8.23 -1.20 4.41
N MET A 96 8.19 -1.07 3.07
CA MET A 96 7.43 -2.00 2.22
C MET A 96 7.97 -3.44 2.33
N HIS A 97 9.29 -3.63 2.38
CA HIS A 97 9.89 -4.95 2.58
C HIS A 97 9.43 -5.61 3.88
N ASN A 98 9.45 -4.87 4.99
CA ASN A 98 9.01 -5.34 6.30
C ASN A 98 7.50 -5.65 6.34
N LEU A 99 6.67 -4.82 5.71
CA LEU A 99 5.21 -5.05 5.59
C LEU A 99 4.90 -6.33 4.79
N LEU A 100 5.54 -6.52 3.64
CA LEU A 100 5.34 -7.73 2.81
C LEU A 100 5.78 -9.01 3.53
N LEU A 101 6.89 -8.96 4.30
CA LEU A 101 7.33 -10.09 5.11
C LEU A 101 6.46 -10.34 6.35
N ALA A 102 5.87 -9.30 6.94
CA ALA A 102 4.90 -9.44 8.03
C ALA A 102 3.59 -10.09 7.52
N HIS A 103 3.06 -9.60 6.40
CA HIS A 103 1.91 -10.20 5.70
C HIS A 103 2.18 -11.67 5.38
N ALA A 104 3.33 -11.99 4.78
CA ALA A 104 3.64 -13.36 4.39
C ALA A 104 3.78 -14.33 5.57
N LYS A 105 4.26 -13.86 6.73
CA LYS A 105 4.27 -14.66 7.97
C LYS A 105 2.85 -14.91 8.49
N ALA A 106 1.98 -13.90 8.44
CA ALA A 106 0.57 -14.05 8.83
C ALA A 106 -0.18 -15.00 7.88
N ALA A 107 0.05 -14.90 6.57
CA ALA A 107 -0.51 -15.80 5.57
C ALA A 107 -0.05 -17.25 5.78
N LYS A 108 1.25 -17.47 5.98
CA LYS A 108 1.79 -18.79 6.30
C LYS A 108 1.12 -19.40 7.54
N LEU A 109 1.03 -18.66 8.64
CA LEU A 109 0.33 -19.11 9.85
C LEU A 109 -1.14 -19.44 9.58
N HIS A 110 -1.85 -18.60 8.81
CA HIS A 110 -3.23 -18.84 8.41
C HIS A 110 -3.36 -20.15 7.60
N HIS A 111 -2.55 -20.34 6.56
CA HIS A 111 -2.56 -21.53 5.71
C HIS A 111 -2.20 -22.81 6.49
N GLU A 112 -1.17 -22.77 7.35
CA GLU A 112 -0.69 -23.95 8.11
C GLU A 112 -1.59 -24.36 9.28
N HIS A 113 -2.36 -23.44 9.88
CA HIS A 113 -3.06 -23.71 11.16
C HIS A 113 -4.55 -23.34 11.20
N PHE A 114 -5.05 -22.49 10.30
CA PHE A 114 -6.41 -21.94 10.38
C PHE A 114 -7.26 -22.26 9.15
N GLN A 115 -6.70 -22.24 7.94
CA GLN A 115 -7.46 -22.41 6.69
C GLN A 115 -8.20 -23.75 6.62
N GLN A 116 -7.54 -24.87 6.95
CA GLN A 116 -8.18 -26.19 6.97
C GLN A 116 -9.33 -26.31 8.00
N LYS A 117 -9.31 -25.50 9.05
CA LYS A 117 -10.29 -25.55 10.14
C LYS A 117 -11.48 -24.60 9.94
N TYR A 118 -11.25 -23.46 9.31
CA TYR A 118 -12.24 -22.38 9.21
C TYR A 118 -12.59 -21.95 7.77
N GLY A 119 -11.92 -22.49 6.75
CA GLY A 119 -12.22 -22.21 5.33
C GLY A 119 -11.91 -20.78 4.87
N GLY A 120 -11.09 -20.04 5.64
CA GLY A 120 -10.77 -18.64 5.36
C GLY A 120 -9.85 -18.44 4.15
N PHE A 121 -9.80 -17.19 3.70
CA PHE A 121 -8.87 -16.69 2.69
C PHE A 121 -8.16 -15.44 3.20
N ILE A 122 -6.91 -15.24 2.78
CA ILE A 122 -6.10 -14.06 3.12
C ILE A 122 -5.55 -13.38 1.86
N GLY A 123 -5.49 -12.06 1.89
CA GLY A 123 -4.97 -11.20 0.83
C GLY A 123 -4.42 -9.91 1.43
N ILE A 124 -3.78 -9.09 0.60
CA ILE A 124 -3.39 -7.72 0.96
C ILE A 124 -4.14 -6.74 0.07
N VAL A 125 -4.41 -5.54 0.59
CA VAL A 125 -5.07 -4.45 -0.12
C VAL A 125 -4.01 -3.47 -0.61
N ALA A 126 -4.10 -3.04 -1.87
CA ALA A 126 -3.20 -2.02 -2.44
C ALA A 126 -4.00 -0.86 -3.06
N SER A 127 -3.48 0.36 -2.94
CA SER A 127 -3.95 1.46 -3.79
C SER A 127 -3.52 1.19 -5.23
N ALA A 128 -4.46 1.28 -6.16
CA ALA A 128 -4.28 0.90 -7.56
C ALA A 128 -4.79 1.99 -8.49
N HIS A 129 -4.06 3.11 -8.55
CA HIS A 129 -4.27 4.12 -9.59
C HIS A 129 -3.94 3.54 -10.98
N MET A 130 -4.69 3.98 -12.00
CA MET A 130 -4.33 3.73 -13.39
C MET A 130 -3.49 4.89 -13.94
N TYR A 131 -2.62 4.59 -14.92
CA TYR A 131 -1.65 5.55 -15.45
C TYR A 131 -1.66 5.58 -16.97
N ARG A 132 -1.95 6.75 -17.54
CA ARG A 132 -1.91 7.03 -18.98
C ARG A 132 -0.68 7.90 -19.29
N PRO A 133 -0.11 7.86 -20.50
CA PRO A 133 1.00 8.76 -20.87
C PRO A 133 0.50 10.20 -21.00
N LEU A 134 1.33 11.18 -20.62
CA LEU A 134 1.00 12.61 -20.76
C LEU A 134 1.03 13.09 -22.23
N THR A 135 1.78 12.39 -23.09
CA THR A 135 1.89 12.66 -24.54
C THR A 135 2.01 11.36 -25.34
N ASP A 136 1.92 11.45 -26.67
CA ASP A 136 2.19 10.31 -27.57
C ASP A 136 3.68 9.86 -27.60
N ASP A 137 4.57 10.56 -26.88
CA ASP A 137 6.00 10.24 -26.82
C ASP A 137 6.25 8.84 -26.25
N VAL A 138 7.25 8.15 -26.81
CA VAL A 138 7.58 6.77 -26.43
C VAL A 138 8.01 6.65 -24.97
N HIS A 139 8.74 7.64 -24.43
CA HIS A 139 9.23 7.59 -23.06
C HIS A 139 8.08 7.83 -22.07
N ASP A 140 7.14 8.74 -22.36
CA ASP A 140 5.95 8.95 -21.52
C ASP A 140 5.07 7.68 -21.47
N ARG A 141 5.01 6.90 -22.57
CA ARG A 141 4.34 5.58 -22.63
C ARG A 141 5.06 4.49 -21.84
N GLU A 142 6.39 4.46 -21.90
CA GLU A 142 7.21 3.59 -21.07
C GLU A 142 7.10 3.96 -19.59
N ALA A 143 7.04 5.26 -19.26
CA ALA A 143 6.85 5.77 -17.91
C ALA A 143 5.48 5.40 -17.33
N ALA A 144 4.40 5.53 -18.10
CA ALA A 144 3.06 5.07 -17.70
C ALA A 144 3.01 3.55 -17.40
N THR A 145 3.78 2.75 -18.14
CA THR A 145 3.93 1.31 -17.86
C THR A 145 4.79 1.05 -16.62
N ARG A 146 5.89 1.81 -16.46
CA ARG A 146 6.88 1.70 -15.38
C ARG A 146 6.31 2.10 -14.02
N VAL A 147 5.49 3.16 -13.94
CA VAL A 147 4.93 3.65 -12.68
C VAL A 147 3.95 2.66 -12.03
N LEU A 148 3.28 1.80 -12.81
CA LEU A 148 2.50 0.66 -12.30
C LEU A 148 3.37 -0.33 -11.49
N ALA A 149 4.63 -0.53 -11.91
CA ALA A 149 5.59 -1.36 -11.18
C ALA A 149 6.00 -0.72 -9.85
N PHE A 150 6.10 0.60 -9.78
CA PHE A 150 6.41 1.37 -8.56
C PHE A 150 5.19 1.65 -7.67
N ASN A 151 3.98 1.18 -8.05
CA ASN A 151 2.77 1.29 -7.25
C ASN A 151 2.17 -0.09 -6.98
N VAL A 152 1.24 -0.55 -7.83
CA VAL A 152 0.42 -1.73 -7.55
C VAL A 152 1.21 -3.05 -7.64
N ALA A 153 2.15 -3.17 -8.59
CA ALA A 153 2.93 -4.40 -8.75
C ALA A 153 4.09 -4.51 -7.74
N TRP A 154 4.52 -3.39 -7.13
CA TRP A 154 5.47 -3.40 -6.01
C TRP A 154 4.96 -4.26 -4.85
N VAL A 155 3.64 -4.20 -4.60
CA VAL A 155 2.96 -5.01 -3.58
C VAL A 155 2.78 -6.45 -4.04
N PHE A 156 2.25 -6.68 -5.26
CA PHE A 156 1.78 -8.01 -5.65
C PHE A 156 2.85 -8.94 -6.27
N ASP A 157 3.87 -8.44 -6.99
CA ASP A 157 4.93 -9.30 -7.55
C ASP A 157 5.67 -10.12 -6.47
N PRO A 158 6.07 -9.55 -5.31
CA PRO A 158 6.66 -10.31 -4.22
C PRO A 158 5.75 -11.43 -3.70
N LEU A 159 4.46 -11.16 -3.57
CA LEU A 159 3.48 -12.06 -2.96
C LEU A 159 2.99 -13.16 -3.91
N VAL A 160 3.02 -12.92 -5.24
CA VAL A 160 2.66 -13.93 -6.26
C VAL A 160 3.89 -14.70 -6.76
N TYR A 161 5.01 -14.01 -7.00
CA TYR A 161 6.17 -14.56 -7.70
C TYR A 161 7.42 -14.77 -6.84
N GLY A 162 7.53 -14.14 -5.66
CA GLY A 162 8.67 -14.30 -4.75
C GLY A 162 9.83 -13.33 -4.99
N GLY A 163 9.58 -12.23 -5.70
CA GLY A 163 10.56 -11.18 -5.97
C GLY A 163 9.89 -9.88 -6.41
N TYR A 164 10.60 -8.76 -6.29
CA TYR A 164 10.11 -7.45 -6.74
C TYR A 164 9.97 -7.36 -8.27
N PRO A 165 9.17 -6.41 -8.79
CA PRO A 165 9.05 -6.17 -10.23
C PRO A 165 10.43 -6.01 -10.90
N PRO A 166 10.71 -6.68 -12.05
CA PRO A 166 11.95 -6.50 -12.81
C PRO A 166 12.25 -5.03 -13.15
N GLU A 167 11.20 -4.23 -13.36
CA GLU A 167 11.27 -2.80 -13.59
C GLU A 167 11.90 -2.07 -12.40
N MET A 168 11.46 -2.36 -11.16
CA MET A 168 12.04 -1.79 -9.95
C MET A 168 13.48 -2.26 -9.72
N GLN A 169 13.77 -3.54 -9.96
CA GLN A 169 15.14 -4.08 -9.85
C GLN A 169 16.12 -3.36 -10.80
N HIS A 170 15.66 -3.01 -12.01
CA HIS A 170 16.48 -2.29 -12.99
C HIS A 170 16.81 -0.86 -12.57
N PHE A 171 15.82 -0.11 -12.06
CA PHE A 171 15.98 1.32 -11.75
C PHE A 171 16.50 1.64 -10.34
N LEU A 172 16.28 0.75 -9.35
CA LEU A 172 16.74 0.94 -7.97
C LEU A 172 18.03 0.16 -7.65
N GLY A 173 18.32 -0.91 -8.37
CA GLY A 173 19.53 -1.73 -8.19
C GLY A 173 19.71 -2.20 -6.74
N ASN A 174 20.81 -1.76 -6.10
CA ASN A 174 21.20 -2.18 -4.75
C ASN A 174 20.39 -1.49 -3.63
N GLU A 175 19.71 -0.39 -3.90
CA GLU A 175 18.89 0.30 -2.89
C GLU A 175 17.58 -0.46 -2.58
N LEU A 176 17.13 -1.31 -3.52
CA LEU A 176 15.98 -2.18 -3.34
C LEU A 176 16.37 -3.41 -2.50
N PRO A 177 15.74 -3.64 -1.32
CA PRO A 177 16.03 -4.80 -0.49
C PRO A 177 15.85 -6.14 -1.23
N THR A 178 16.61 -7.16 -0.84
CA THR A 178 16.55 -8.49 -1.48
C THR A 178 16.05 -9.55 -0.51
N PHE A 179 15.00 -10.28 -0.90
CA PHE A 179 14.51 -11.42 -0.11
C PHE A 179 15.56 -12.53 -0.08
N SER A 180 15.96 -12.95 1.12
CA SER A 180 16.83 -14.10 1.32
C SER A 180 16.16 -15.41 0.86
N PRO A 181 16.91 -16.52 0.69
CA PRO A 181 16.32 -17.80 0.31
C PRO A 181 15.16 -18.23 1.22
N LYS A 182 15.31 -18.04 2.53
CA LYS A 182 14.28 -18.36 3.53
C LYS A 182 13.03 -17.49 3.44
N GLU A 183 13.17 -16.23 3.01
CA GLU A 183 12.02 -15.35 2.78
C GLU A 183 11.26 -15.72 1.50
N LYS A 184 12.00 -16.13 0.46
CA LYS A 184 11.42 -16.65 -0.79
C LYS A 184 10.61 -17.94 -0.60
N GLU A 185 10.90 -18.72 0.44
CA GLU A 185 10.12 -19.91 0.82
C GLU A 185 8.70 -19.60 1.32
N TYR A 186 8.43 -18.41 1.87
CA TYR A 186 7.11 -18.08 2.46
C TYR A 186 6.45 -16.81 1.90
N ILE A 187 7.17 -15.91 1.23
CA ILE A 187 6.55 -14.75 0.57
C ILE A 187 5.81 -15.13 -0.72
N ARG A 188 6.33 -16.10 -1.49
CA ARG A 188 5.72 -16.54 -2.74
C ARG A 188 4.44 -17.35 -2.47
N GLY A 189 3.32 -16.92 -3.04
CA GLY A 189 2.01 -17.54 -2.87
C GLY A 189 1.27 -17.11 -1.61
N SER A 190 1.74 -16.07 -0.90
CA SER A 190 1.17 -15.62 0.38
C SER A 190 -0.14 -14.82 0.28
N ILE A 191 -0.79 -14.81 -0.89
CA ILE A 191 -2.13 -14.25 -1.08
C ILE A 191 -3.03 -15.23 -1.83
N ASP A 192 -4.22 -15.46 -1.32
CA ASP A 192 -5.27 -16.25 -1.98
C ASP A 192 -5.94 -15.42 -3.09
N PHE A 193 -6.24 -14.14 -2.79
CA PHE A 193 -6.83 -13.14 -3.69
C PHE A 193 -6.03 -11.83 -3.73
N ILE A 194 -6.27 -11.03 -4.76
CA ILE A 194 -5.82 -9.64 -4.89
C ILE A 194 -6.95 -8.73 -4.41
N ALA A 195 -6.64 -7.69 -3.63
CA ALA A 195 -7.60 -6.66 -3.27
C ALA A 195 -7.07 -5.27 -3.62
N VAL A 196 -7.92 -4.43 -4.21
CA VAL A 196 -7.52 -3.09 -4.66
C VAL A 196 -8.50 -2.01 -4.24
N ASN A 197 -7.93 -0.84 -4.00
CA ASN A 197 -8.63 0.42 -3.77
C ASN A 197 -8.33 1.34 -4.96
N HIS A 198 -9.35 1.68 -5.74
CA HIS A 198 -9.20 2.46 -6.98
C HIS A 198 -10.11 3.68 -6.95
N TYR A 199 -9.52 4.86 -7.15
CA TYR A 199 -10.22 6.15 -7.08
C TYR A 199 -10.00 7.04 -8.32
N SER A 200 -8.89 6.87 -9.06
CA SER A 200 -8.51 7.80 -10.12
C SER A 200 -7.55 7.18 -11.14
N THR A 201 -7.53 7.80 -12.33
CA THR A 201 -6.45 7.69 -13.31
C THR A 201 -5.61 8.96 -13.27
N LEU A 202 -4.31 8.87 -13.61
CA LEU A 202 -3.42 10.03 -13.75
C LEU A 202 -2.63 9.95 -15.07
N TYR A 203 -2.29 11.12 -15.62
CA TYR A 203 -1.26 11.22 -16.66
C TYR A 203 0.14 11.01 -16.05
N THR A 204 1.05 10.48 -16.84
CA THR A 204 2.43 10.16 -16.45
C THR A 204 3.41 10.71 -17.47
N LYS A 205 4.44 11.41 -16.99
CA LYS A 205 5.56 11.91 -17.78
C LYS A 205 6.85 11.19 -17.40
N ASP A 206 7.67 10.86 -18.38
CA ASP A 206 9.05 10.39 -18.16
C ASP A 206 9.97 11.49 -17.62
N CYS A 207 10.84 11.13 -16.68
CA CYS A 207 11.87 12.01 -16.10
C CYS A 207 13.30 11.42 -16.22
N ILE A 208 13.54 10.52 -17.18
CA ILE A 208 14.85 9.91 -17.48
C ILE A 208 15.46 10.59 -18.71
N TYR A 209 14.66 10.70 -19.77
CA TYR A 209 15.03 11.25 -21.08
C TYR A 209 14.33 12.60 -21.35
N SER A 210 13.32 12.95 -20.54
CA SER A 210 12.55 14.18 -20.61
C SER A 210 12.82 15.10 -19.42
N SER A 211 12.71 16.42 -19.62
CA SER A 211 12.79 17.39 -18.52
C SER A 211 11.51 17.41 -17.69
N CYS A 212 11.64 17.19 -16.38
CA CYS A 212 10.53 17.17 -15.42
C CYS A 212 10.57 18.35 -14.44
N ILE A 213 9.42 18.59 -13.81
CA ILE A 213 9.27 19.48 -12.66
C ILE A 213 9.71 18.72 -11.39
N LEU A 214 10.19 19.46 -10.40
CA LEU A 214 10.77 18.99 -9.12
C LEU A 214 10.12 17.72 -8.55
N GLY A 215 10.92 16.67 -8.35
CA GLY A 215 10.54 15.49 -7.60
C GLY A 215 9.94 14.35 -8.41
N GLY A 216 9.75 14.50 -9.74
CA GLY A 216 9.49 13.38 -10.65
C GLY A 216 10.76 12.59 -11.01
N ASP A 217 11.91 13.23 -10.88
CA ASP A 217 13.28 12.72 -11.07
C ASP A 217 13.77 11.79 -9.95
N ARG A 218 12.91 11.47 -8.96
CA ARG A 218 13.27 10.63 -7.81
C ARG A 218 13.22 9.12 -8.12
N PRO A 219 14.23 8.33 -7.75
CA PRO A 219 14.23 6.87 -7.90
C PRO A 219 12.99 6.18 -7.32
N ILE A 220 12.48 6.61 -6.15
CA ILE A 220 11.30 5.99 -5.51
C ILE A 220 9.99 6.14 -6.30
N ARG A 221 9.92 7.09 -7.24
CA ARG A 221 8.79 7.25 -8.17
C ARG A 221 9.02 6.55 -9.51
N GLY A 222 10.13 5.80 -9.65
CA GLY A 222 10.54 5.21 -10.91
C GLY A 222 10.89 6.25 -11.96
N PHE A 223 11.45 7.41 -11.57
CA PHE A 223 11.77 8.52 -12.49
C PHE A 223 10.59 8.93 -13.36
N ALA A 224 9.41 9.12 -12.75
CA ALA A 224 8.18 9.53 -13.40
C ALA A 224 7.47 10.63 -12.62
N TYR A 225 6.90 11.60 -13.33
CA TYR A 225 6.03 12.64 -12.79
C TYR A 225 4.58 12.30 -13.13
N THR A 226 3.69 12.37 -12.13
CA THR A 226 2.25 12.09 -12.31
C THR A 226 1.41 13.33 -12.06
N THR A 227 0.35 13.50 -12.85
CA THR A 227 -0.54 14.69 -12.81
C THR A 227 -1.96 14.33 -13.24
N GLY A 228 -2.95 15.05 -12.73
CA GLY A 228 -4.35 14.96 -13.15
C GLY A 228 -4.71 15.81 -14.38
N GLN A 229 -3.77 16.59 -14.92
CA GLN A 229 -3.98 17.53 -16.02
C GLN A 229 -3.00 17.32 -17.17
N ASP A 230 -3.46 17.60 -18.39
CA ASP A 230 -2.64 17.56 -19.62
C ASP A 230 -1.67 18.77 -19.72
N GLN A 231 -0.94 18.87 -20.83
CA GLN A 231 -0.02 19.98 -21.09
C GLN A 231 -0.69 21.37 -21.22
N ASN A 232 -2.00 21.41 -21.43
CA ASN A 232 -2.81 22.63 -21.55
C ASN A 232 -3.57 22.97 -20.25
N GLY A 233 -3.43 22.16 -19.19
CA GLY A 233 -4.16 22.29 -17.93
C GLY A 233 -5.56 21.63 -17.93
N VAL A 234 -5.91 20.87 -18.96
CA VAL A 234 -7.19 20.16 -19.07
C VAL A 234 -7.17 18.91 -18.18
N PRO A 235 -8.13 18.74 -17.23
CA PRO A 235 -8.22 17.54 -16.41
C PRO A 235 -8.42 16.24 -17.21
N ILE A 236 -7.87 15.14 -16.70
CA ILE A 236 -8.01 13.79 -17.26
C ILE A 236 -9.44 13.20 -17.15
N GLY A 237 -10.25 13.77 -16.26
CA GLY A 237 -11.65 13.44 -16.00
C GLY A 237 -12.28 14.54 -15.15
N GLU A 238 -13.54 14.38 -14.73
CA GLU A 238 -14.19 15.34 -13.84
C GLU A 238 -13.45 15.40 -12.49
N PRO A 239 -13.09 16.59 -11.96
CA PRO A 239 -12.45 16.69 -10.65
C PRO A 239 -13.37 16.25 -9.49
N THR A 240 -12.80 16.16 -8.29
CA THR A 240 -13.50 15.77 -7.07
C THR A 240 -13.08 16.69 -5.93
N GLY A 241 -13.74 16.60 -4.76
CA GLY A 241 -13.33 17.33 -3.55
C GLY A 241 -11.90 17.04 -3.07
N MET A 242 -11.23 16.02 -3.63
CA MET A 242 -9.81 15.73 -3.41
C MET A 242 -8.98 16.12 -4.67
N PRO A 243 -8.08 17.12 -4.60
CA PRO A 243 -7.33 17.64 -5.76
C PRO A 243 -6.40 16.66 -6.52
N VAL A 244 -6.36 15.39 -6.11
CA VAL A 244 -5.57 14.32 -6.72
C VAL A 244 -6.44 13.20 -7.33
N PHE A 245 -7.77 13.25 -7.15
CA PHE A 245 -8.72 12.26 -7.67
C PHE A 245 -9.62 12.87 -8.74
N PHE A 246 -9.79 12.12 -9.83
CA PHE A 246 -10.55 12.50 -11.02
C PHE A 246 -11.41 11.31 -11.47
N VAL A 247 -12.67 11.59 -11.81
CA VAL A 247 -13.64 10.58 -12.28
C VAL A 247 -13.24 10.12 -13.69
N VAL A 248 -12.58 8.96 -13.77
CA VAL A 248 -12.13 8.32 -15.02
C VAL A 248 -12.52 6.84 -15.01
N PRO A 249 -13.79 6.48 -15.30
CA PRO A 249 -14.30 5.12 -15.12
C PRO A 249 -13.60 4.06 -15.97
N GLU A 250 -13.11 4.40 -17.16
CA GLU A 250 -12.41 3.46 -18.05
C GLU A 250 -11.06 3.01 -17.46
N GLY A 251 -10.44 3.85 -16.62
CA GLY A 251 -9.23 3.51 -15.89
C GLY A 251 -9.40 2.33 -14.94
N MET A 252 -10.63 2.09 -14.48
CA MET A 252 -10.97 0.94 -13.65
C MET A 252 -10.98 -0.38 -14.46
N GLU A 253 -11.43 -0.35 -15.72
CA GLU A 253 -11.31 -1.51 -16.61
C GLU A 253 -9.84 -1.75 -16.99
N GLU A 254 -9.10 -0.68 -17.30
CA GLU A 254 -7.67 -0.74 -17.63
C GLU A 254 -6.82 -1.36 -16.51
N ILE A 255 -7.00 -0.92 -15.24
CA ILE A 255 -6.21 -1.46 -14.12
C ILE A 255 -6.58 -2.91 -13.78
N ILE A 256 -7.87 -3.27 -13.85
CA ILE A 256 -8.31 -4.65 -13.61
C ILE A 256 -7.81 -5.58 -14.72
N ASP A 257 -7.79 -5.16 -15.98
CA ASP A 257 -7.25 -5.97 -17.07
C ASP A 257 -5.70 -6.06 -17.02
N TYR A 258 -5.00 -5.01 -16.56
CA TYR A 258 -3.57 -5.09 -16.22
C TYR A 258 -3.29 -6.14 -15.14
N LEU A 259 -4.01 -6.10 -14.01
CA LEU A 259 -3.83 -7.05 -12.91
C LEU A 259 -4.19 -8.48 -13.32
N LYS A 260 -5.29 -8.65 -14.06
CA LYS A 260 -5.70 -9.90 -14.69
C LYS A 260 -4.61 -10.50 -15.57
N LYS A 261 -3.98 -9.69 -16.44
CA LYS A 261 -2.88 -10.11 -17.31
C LYS A 261 -1.62 -10.45 -16.52
N ARG A 262 -1.19 -9.56 -15.60
CA ARG A 262 0.05 -9.74 -14.82
C ARG A 262 -0.04 -10.90 -13.81
N TYR A 263 -1.23 -11.21 -13.28
CA TYR A 263 -1.42 -12.21 -12.23
C TYR A 263 -2.37 -13.36 -12.61
N LEU A 264 -2.43 -13.70 -13.90
CA LEU A 264 -3.10 -14.90 -14.45
C LEU A 264 -4.57 -15.05 -14.02
N ASN A 265 -5.31 -13.94 -13.93
CA ASN A 265 -6.70 -13.88 -13.47
C ASN A 265 -6.92 -14.55 -12.08
N LYS A 266 -5.96 -14.41 -11.16
CA LYS A 266 -6.17 -14.65 -9.71
C LYS A 266 -7.42 -13.89 -9.24
N PRO A 267 -8.26 -14.45 -8.34
CA PRO A 267 -9.45 -13.77 -7.84
C PRO A 267 -9.13 -12.36 -7.32
N MET A 268 -9.96 -11.39 -7.70
CA MET A 268 -9.80 -9.97 -7.40
C MET A 268 -11.04 -9.42 -6.71
N PHE A 269 -10.83 -8.54 -5.73
CA PHE A 269 -11.87 -7.76 -5.08
C PHE A 269 -11.54 -6.27 -5.15
N VAL A 270 -12.55 -5.46 -5.42
CA VAL A 270 -12.50 -4.00 -5.27
C VAL A 270 -13.06 -3.72 -3.87
N LEU A 271 -12.27 -3.15 -2.98
CA LEU A 271 -12.69 -2.95 -1.58
C LEU A 271 -13.02 -1.48 -1.28
N GLU A 272 -12.40 -0.54 -1.98
CA GLU A 272 -12.74 0.88 -1.93
C GLU A 272 -12.78 1.46 -3.36
N ASN A 273 -13.85 2.19 -3.67
CA ASN A 273 -14.02 2.99 -4.88
C ASN A 273 -15.16 3.99 -4.65
N ASP A 274 -14.84 5.28 -4.60
CA ASP A 274 -15.80 6.38 -4.61
C ASP A 274 -15.22 7.63 -5.30
N ALA A 275 -15.97 8.73 -5.25
CA ALA A 275 -15.47 10.07 -5.53
C ALA A 275 -16.08 11.03 -4.49
N PRO A 276 -15.28 11.80 -3.73
CA PRO A 276 -15.81 12.82 -2.84
C PRO A 276 -16.39 13.99 -3.66
N PRO A 277 -17.58 14.52 -3.29
CA PRO A 277 -18.16 15.67 -3.99
C PRO A 277 -17.25 16.90 -3.87
N GLU A 278 -17.35 17.81 -4.85
CA GLU A 278 -16.88 19.20 -4.67
C GLU A 278 -17.85 19.96 -3.74
N ASP A 279 -17.32 20.81 -2.86
CA ASP A 279 -18.06 21.67 -1.89
C ASP A 279 -18.48 23.02 -2.49
#